data_AF-Q832V1-F1
#
_entry.id   AF-Q832V1-F1
#
_cell.length_a   1.000
_cell.length_b   1.000
_cell.length_c   1.000
_cell.angle_alpha   90.00
_cell.angle_beta   90.00
_cell.angle_gamma   90.00
#
_symmetry.space_group_name_H-M   'P 1'
#
loop_
_entity.id
_entity.type
_entity.pdbx_description
1 polymer ?
#
loop_
_entity_poly.entity_id
_entity_poly.type
_entity_poly.pdbx_seq_one_letter_code
_entity_poly.pdbx_strand_id
1 'polypeptide(L)' 'MEKSKSLIIWLPTGGTMKFEDVRNFETVTNNLDRDVLKFNYLGVSTGVRRNAVFEIVKLMGWALEE' A
#
# COMPACT_ATOMS: atom_id res chain seq x y z
N MET A 1 11.11 -9.72 -17.54
CA MET A 1 10.48 -8.46 -17.10
C MET A 1 9.89 -8.76 -15.74
N GLU A 2 10.32 -8.06 -14.69
CA GLU A 2 9.71 -8.25 -13.36
C GLU A 2 8.23 -7.86 -13.47
N LYS A 3 7.32 -8.73 -13.03
CA LYS A 3 5.89 -8.42 -13.05
C LYS A 3 5.63 -7.25 -12.09
N SER A 4 4.93 -6.24 -12.59
CA SER A 4 4.56 -5.07 -11.80
C SER A 4 3.49 -5.47 -10.80
N LYS A 5 3.77 -5.32 -9.50
CA LYS A 5 2.79 -5.57 -8.44
C LYS A 5 1.81 -4.41 -8.31
N SER A 6 0.55 -4.72 -8.05
CA SER A 6 -0.49 -3.75 -7.66
C SER A 6 -0.96 -4.03 -6.24
N LEU A 7 -1.36 -2.98 -5.53
CA LEU A 7 -1.95 -3.08 -4.20
C LEU A 7 -3.34 -2.46 -4.20
N ILE A 8 -4.31 -3.22 -3.72
CA ILE A 8 -5.66 -2.73 -3.43
C ILE A 8 -5.80 -2.57 -1.92
N ILE A 9 -6.33 -1.43 -1.47
CA ILE A 9 -6.68 -1.16 -0.06
C ILE A 9 -8.17 -0.83 0.03
N TRP A 10 -8.90 -1.52 0.89
CA TRP A 10 -10.31 -1.24 1.20
C TRP A 10 -10.41 -0.34 2.45
N LEU A 11 -11.09 0.79 2.29
CA LEU A 11 -11.28 1.79 3.34
C LEU A 11 -12.56 1.52 4.13
N PRO A 12 -12.60 1.83 5.44
CA PRO A 12 -13.82 1.70 6.27
C PRO A 12 -15.04 2.47 5.76
N THR A 13 -14.81 3.49 4.93
CA THR A 13 -15.87 4.28 4.29
C THR A 13 -16.51 3.59 3.07
N GLY A 14 -16.11 2.34 2.76
CA GLY A 14 -16.56 1.60 1.57
C GLY A 14 -15.80 1.95 0.30
N GLY A 15 -14.88 2.92 0.36
CA GLY A 15 -14.00 3.27 -0.76
C GLY A 15 -12.87 2.26 -0.98
N THR A 16 -12.25 2.33 -2.15
CA THR A 16 -11.09 1.49 -2.49
C THR A 16 -9.99 2.37 -3.09
N MET A 17 -8.74 2.10 -2.71
CA MET A 17 -7.55 2.72 -3.30
C MET A 17 -6.76 1.67 -4.07
N LYS A 18 -6.28 2.03 -5.26
CA LYS A 18 -5.37 1.19 -6.07
C LYS A 18 -4.03 1.88 -6.23
N PHE A 19 -2.96 1.13 -5.99
CA PHE A 19 -1.58 1.56 -6.20
C PHE A 19 -0.93 0.67 -7.26
N GLU A 20 -0.28 1.28 -8.24
CA GLU A 20 0.40 0.62 -9.34
C GLU A 20 1.93 0.67 -9.14
N ASP A 21 2.64 -0.30 -9.71
CA ASP A 21 4.11 -0.44 -9.62
C ASP A 21 4.60 -0.36 -8.16
N VAL A 22 3.96 -1.20 -7.33
CA VAL A 22 4.22 -1.32 -5.90
C VAL A 22 5.54 -2.06 -5.68
N ARG A 23 6.43 -1.47 -4.90
CA ARG A 23 7.75 -2.02 -4.54
C ARG A 23 8.00 -1.88 -3.06
N ASN A 24 8.94 -2.67 -2.54
CA ASN A 24 9.35 -2.65 -1.13
C ASN A 24 8.14 -2.74 -0.18
N PHE A 25 7.17 -3.60 -0.52
CA PHE A 25 5.99 -3.81 0.32
C PHE A 25 6.39 -4.61 1.55
N GLU A 26 6.13 -4.06 2.72
CA GLU A 26 6.40 -4.69 4.01
C GLU A 26 5.28 -4.40 5.02
N THR A 27 5.00 -5.38 5.87
CA THR A 27 4.20 -5.23 7.09
C THR A 27 5.17 -5.12 8.26
N VAL A 28 5.15 -4.02 8.99
CA VAL A 28 6.06 -3.81 10.14
C VAL A 28 5.28 -3.33 11.35
N THR A 29 5.64 -3.83 12.53
CA THR A 29 5.19 -3.26 13.80
C THR A 29 6.04 -2.03 14.10
N ASN A 30 5.42 -0.88 14.30
CA ASN A 30 6.14 0.36 14.62
C ASN A 30 6.49 0.46 16.11
N ASN A 31 7.26 1.47 16.50
CA ASN A 31 7.70 1.71 17.89
C ASN A 31 6.57 2.05 18.88
N LEU A 32 5.33 2.12 18.40
CA LEU A 32 4.11 2.32 19.19
C LEU A 32 3.25 1.05 19.21
N ASP A 33 3.85 -0.11 18.91
CA ASP A 33 3.20 -1.42 18.81
C ASP A 33 2.02 -1.46 17.82
N ARG A 34 2.04 -0.62 16.78
CA ARG A 34 1.02 -0.62 15.73
C ARG A 34 1.58 -1.25 14.47
N ASP A 35 0.85 -2.22 13.93
CA ASP A 35 1.18 -2.79 12.63
C ASP A 35 0.83 -1.82 11.50
N VAL A 36 1.79 -1.60 10.61
CA VAL A 36 1.65 -0.73 9.46
C VAL A 36 2.04 -1.45 8.16
N LEU A 37 1.38 -1.08 7.07
CA LEU A 37 1.84 -1.36 5.71
C LEU A 37 2.75 -0.23 5.26
N LYS A 38 3.92 -0.56 4.73
CA LYS A 38 4.82 0.39 4.08
C LYS A 38 5.14 -0.09 2.67
N PHE A 39 5.14 0.82 1.71
CA PHE A 39 5.50 0.51 0.33
C PHE A 39 5.83 1.76 -0.47
N ASN A 40 6.51 1.54 -1.60
CA ASN A 40 6.68 2.52 -2.66
C ASN A 40 5.72 2.27 -3.80
N TYR A 41 5.22 3.32 -4.44
CA TYR A 41 4.37 3.22 -5.63
C TYR A 41 4.69 4.32 -6.64
N LEU A 42 4.35 4.09 -7.91
CA LEU A 42 4.43 5.11 -8.95
C LEU A 42 3.10 5.87 -9.04
N GLY A 43 3.12 7.18 -8.80
CA GLY A 43 1.93 8.01 -8.97
C GLY A 43 1.58 8.11 -10.46
N VAL A 44 0.52 7.42 -10.89
CA VAL A 44 0.14 7.30 -12.32
C VAL A 44 -0.02 8.67 -12.99
N SER A 45 -0.66 9.63 -12.31
CA SER A 45 -0.89 10.97 -12.87
C SER A 45 0.33 11.88 -12.82
N THR A 46 1.29 11.62 -11.92
CA THR A 46 2.44 12.51 -11.71
C THR A 46 3.75 11.93 -12.24
N GLY A 47 3.82 10.62 -12.53
CA GLY A 47 5.06 9.93 -12.89
C GLY A 47 6.12 9.90 -11.76
N VAL A 48 5.73 10.23 -10.53
CA VAL A 48 6.65 10.38 -9.39
C VAL A 48 6.49 9.20 -8.44
N ARG A 49 7.61 8.59 -8.04
CA ARG A 49 7.63 7.53 -7.02
C ARG A 49 7.49 8.11 -5.62
N ARG A 50 6.59 7.56 -4.83
CA ARG A 50 6.29 8.03 -3.47
C ARG A 50 6.35 6.87 -2.47
N ASN A 51 6.47 7.21 -1.19
CA ASN A 51 6.32 6.29 -0.07
C ASN A 51 4.90 6.43 0.49
N ALA A 52 4.26 5.32 0.85
CA ALA A 52 3.01 5.31 1.60
C ALA A 52 3.16 4.47 2.87
N VAL A 53 2.47 4.91 3.92
CA VAL A 53 2.38 4.19 5.19
C VAL A 53 0.93 4.20 5.65
N PHE A 54 0.38 3.03 5.96
CA PHE A 54 -0.99 2.86 6.47
C PHE A 54 -0.98 2.04 7.75
N GLU A 55 -1.70 2.49 8.78
CA GLU A 55 -1.96 1.66 9.98
C GLU A 55 -2.95 0.56 9.62
N ILE A 56 -2.58 -0.71 9.78
CA ILE A 56 -3.40 -1.86 9.37
C ILE A 56 -4.75 -1.85 10.08
N VAL A 57 -4.77 -1.47 11.36
CA VAL A 57 -5.98 -1.37 12.19
C VAL A 57 -7.00 -0.34 11.68
N LYS A 58 -6.61 0.55 10.77
CA LYS A 58 -7.49 1.55 10.14
C LYS A 58 -8.00 1.11 8.76
N LEU A 59 -7.60 -0.06 8.29
CA LEU A 59 -8.01 -0.61 6.99
C LEU A 59 -9.10 -1.67 7.22
N MET A 60 -10.02 -1.83 6.25
CA MET A 60 -10.87 -3.03 6.25
C MET A 60 -10.14 -4.25 5.71
N GLY A 61 -9.17 -4.03 4.83
CA GLY A 61 -8.34 -5.07 4.26
C GLY A 61 -7.44 -4.53 3.16
N TRP A 62 -6.61 -5.41 2.62
CA TRP A 62 -5.74 -5.12 1.49
C TRP A 62 -5.42 -6.42 0.72
N ALA A 63 -5.05 -6.29 -0.55
CA ALA A 63 -4.59 -7.40 -1.39
C ALA A 63 -3.43 -6.94 -2.29
N LEU A 64 -2.32 -7.66 -2.23
CA LEU A 64 -1.15 -7.47 -3.10
C LEU A 64 -1.24 -8.47 -4.27
N GLU A 65 -1.31 -7.96 -5.48
CA GLU A 65 -1.43 -8.73 -6.72
C GLU A 65 -0.06 -8.86 -7.41
N GLU A 66 0.19 -10.01 -8.06
CA GLU A 66 1.44 -10.36 -8.76
C GLU A 66 1.34 -10.45 -10.30
#